data_AF-A0A964MQ36-F1
#
_entry.id   AF-A0A964MQ36-F1
#
_cell.length_a   1.000
_cell.length_b   1.000
_cell.length_c   1.000
_cell.angle_alpha   90.00
_cell.angle_beta   90.00
_cell.angle_gamma   90.00
#
_symmetry.space_group_name_H-M   'P 1'
#
loop_
_entity.id
_entity.type
_entity.pdbx_description
1 polymer ?
#
loop_
_entity_poly.entity_id
_entity_poly.type
_entity_poly.pdbx_seq_one_letter_code
_entity_poly.pdbx_strand_id
1 'polypeptide(L)'
;MAGQPHVDLPAQPRRADGAHPSPASVLAAEIKALVERGDRDAARDRFGALVALLQRRAVRIAFQYLRDAADADEAVQDAFIKVFLHIEQYRNELPFDVWFTRILVNAALDRLKARARQQRWISHSTDEDEGRQME
;
A
#
# COMPACT_ATOMS: atom_id res chain seq x y z
N MET A 1 -10.78 -18.41 15.85
CA MET A 1 -9.40 -17.97 15.55
C MET A 1 -9.45 -17.23 14.23
N ALA A 2 -9.34 -15.91 14.24
CA ALA A 2 -9.41 -15.12 13.01
C ALA A 2 -8.12 -15.37 12.20
N GLY A 3 -8.25 -16.05 11.06
CA GLY A 3 -7.15 -16.21 10.12
C GLY A 3 -6.71 -14.82 9.66
N GLN A 4 -5.45 -14.47 9.91
CA GLN A 4 -4.86 -13.26 9.36
C GLN A 4 -4.99 -13.33 7.83
N PRO A 5 -5.50 -12.29 7.15
CA PRO A 5 -5.51 -12.27 5.69
C PRO A 5 -4.06 -12.40 5.21
N HIS A 6 -3.80 -13.40 4.38
CA HIS A 6 -2.51 -13.59 3.73
C HIS A 6 -2.28 -12.41 2.79
N VAL A 7 -1.56 -11.39 3.27
CA VAL A 7 -1.13 -10.28 2.43
C VAL A 7 -0.01 -10.82 1.53
N ASP A 8 -0.26 -10.86 0.23
CA ASP A 8 0.77 -11.10 -0.80
C ASP A 8 1.75 -9.92 -0.79
N LEU A 9 2.63 -9.91 0.22
CA LEU A 9 3.78 -9.04 0.25
C LEU A 9 4.72 -9.50 -0.85
N PRO A 10 5.14 -8.60 -1.76
CA PRO A 10 5.95 -8.99 -2.88
C PRO A 10 7.28 -9.60 -2.41
N ALA A 11 7.68 -10.73 -3.00
CA ALA A 11 8.91 -11.44 -2.65
C ALA A 11 10.14 -10.51 -2.66
N GLN A 12 10.97 -10.58 -1.62
CA GLN A 12 12.06 -9.63 -1.38
C GLN A 12 13.18 -9.79 -2.43
N PRO A 13 13.79 -8.70 -2.93
CA PRO A 13 14.95 -8.77 -3.82
C PRO A 13 16.23 -9.08 -3.02
N ARG A 14 17.21 -9.72 -3.67
CA ARG A 14 18.52 -10.02 -3.07
C ARG A 14 19.27 -8.72 -2.73
N ARG A 15 19.87 -8.70 -1.53
CA ARG A 15 20.59 -7.59 -0.87
C ARG A 15 21.22 -6.58 -1.81
N ALA A 16 20.97 -5.29 -1.55
CA ALA A 16 21.76 -4.19 -2.10
C ALA A 16 22.79 -3.77 -1.03
N ASP A 17 24.05 -4.14 -1.23
CA ASP A 17 25.14 -3.73 -0.35
C ASP A 17 25.33 -2.20 -0.42
N GLY A 18 25.29 -1.52 0.74
CA GLY A 18 25.81 -0.14 0.88
C GLY A 18 24.80 1.02 0.98
N ALA A 19 23.51 0.79 1.22
CA ALA A 19 22.57 1.91 1.39
C ALA A 19 22.70 2.58 2.77
N HIS A 20 23.03 3.87 2.82
CA HIS A 20 22.73 4.70 3.99
C HIS A 20 21.24 4.54 4.32
N PRO A 21 20.89 4.30 5.59
CA PRO A 21 19.49 4.12 5.95
C PRO A 21 18.76 5.43 5.65
N SER A 22 17.83 5.38 4.69
CA SER A 22 16.95 6.51 4.42
C SER A 22 16.21 6.90 5.71
N PRO A 23 15.77 8.16 5.86
CA PRO A 23 15.00 8.56 7.04
C PRO A 23 13.78 7.66 7.30
N ALA A 24 13.16 7.13 6.24
CA ALA A 24 12.07 6.16 6.36
C ALA A 24 12.53 4.81 6.90
N SER A 25 13.73 4.34 6.52
CA SER A 25 14.34 3.12 7.06
C SER A 25 14.63 3.23 8.55
N VAL A 26 15.10 4.40 9.00
CA VAL A 26 15.34 4.68 10.43
C VAL A 26 14.03 4.63 11.21
N LEU A 27 13.00 5.37 10.75
CA LEU A 27 11.68 5.36 11.39
C LEU A 27 11.06 3.96 11.42
N ALA A 28 11.17 3.20 10.35
CA ALA A 28 10.65 1.82 10.31
C ALA A 28 11.32 0.90 11.34
N ALA A 29 12.64 1.01 11.50
CA ALA A 29 13.39 0.27 12.51
C ALA A 29 12.99 0.68 13.95
N GLU A 30 12.80 1.98 14.18
CA GLU A 30 12.33 2.51 15.48
C GLU A 30 10.93 2.01 15.82
N ILE A 31 9.98 2.09 14.86
CA ILE A 31 8.61 1.60 15.02
C ILE A 31 8.63 0.13 15.40
N LYS A 32 9.37 -0.69 14.65
CA LYS A 32 9.49 -2.12 14.92
C LYS A 32 9.99 -2.39 16.35
N ALA A 33 11.07 -1.73 16.76
CA ALA A 33 11.63 -1.91 18.08
C ALA A 33 10.67 -1.45 19.20
N LEU A 34 9.85 -0.41 18.97
CA LEU A 34 8.82 0.03 19.93
C LEU A 34 7.69 -1.00 20.04
N VAL A 35 7.22 -1.55 18.92
CA VAL A 35 6.19 -2.61 18.90
C VAL A 35 6.69 -3.86 19.64
N GLU A 36 7.92 -4.31 19.39
CA GLU A 36 8.52 -5.48 20.06
C GLU A 36 8.63 -5.30 21.58
N ARG A 37 8.77 -4.06 22.06
CA ARG A 37 8.82 -3.71 23.49
C ARG A 37 7.44 -3.44 24.09
N GLY A 38 6.37 -3.49 23.28
CA GLY A 38 4.99 -3.25 23.71
C GLY A 38 4.58 -1.78 23.83
N ASP A 39 5.44 -0.84 23.45
CA ASP A 39 5.17 0.60 23.51
C ASP A 39 4.37 1.06 22.27
N ARG A 40 3.08 0.76 22.29
CA ARG A 40 2.19 0.99 21.14
C ARG A 40 1.93 2.47 20.86
N ASP A 41 1.89 3.30 21.90
CA ASP A 41 1.63 4.73 21.75
C ASP A 41 2.82 5.43 21.10
N ALA A 42 4.05 5.17 21.57
CA ALA A 42 5.23 5.71 20.91
C ALA A 42 5.40 5.16 19.49
N ALA A 43 5.09 3.88 19.26
CA ALA A 43 5.13 3.30 17.91
C ALA A 43 4.16 4.01 16.96
N ARG A 44 2.95 4.37 17.45
CA ARG A 44 1.95 5.11 16.68
C ARG A 44 2.44 6.52 16.32
N ASP A 45 3.07 7.22 17.25
CA ASP A 45 3.62 8.56 16.99
C ASP A 45 4.72 8.52 15.91
N ARG A 46 5.63 7.53 16.02
CA ARG A 46 6.67 7.31 14.99
C ARG A 46 6.09 6.92 13.65
N PHE A 47 5.01 6.14 13.64
CA PHE A 47 4.28 5.82 12.41
C PHE A 47 3.67 7.08 11.78
N GLY A 48 3.14 8.01 12.58
CA GLY A 48 2.68 9.32 12.10
C GLY A 48 3.78 10.11 11.39
N ALA A 49 4.99 10.12 11.94
CA ALA A 49 6.15 10.74 11.30
C ALA A 49 6.53 10.05 9.97
N LEU A 50 6.45 8.73 9.91
CA LEU A 50 6.70 7.95 8.68
C LEU A 50 5.68 8.29 7.59
N VAL A 51 4.39 8.40 7.94
CA VAL A 51 3.33 8.82 7.01
C VAL A 51 3.61 10.23 6.50
N ALA A 52 3.88 11.19 7.40
CA ALA A 52 4.16 12.57 7.02
C ALA A 52 5.36 12.70 6.05
N LEU A 53 6.39 11.87 6.24
CA LEU A 53 7.56 11.81 5.38
C LEU A 53 7.24 11.31 3.97
N LEU A 54 6.40 10.27 3.86
CA LEU A 54 6.19 9.54 2.60
C LEU A 54 4.96 9.98 1.81
N GLN A 55 3.92 10.51 2.47
CA GLN A 55 2.59 10.81 1.91
C GLN A 55 2.66 11.51 0.54
N ARG A 56 3.38 12.65 0.46
CA ARG A 56 3.45 13.45 -0.78
C ARG A 56 4.06 12.68 -1.95
N ARG A 57 5.09 11.86 -1.69
CA ARG A 57 5.72 11.04 -2.72
C ARG A 57 4.81 9.88 -3.11
N ALA A 58 4.17 9.26 -2.13
CA ALA A 58 3.25 8.15 -2.33
C ALA A 58 2.09 8.54 -3.24
N VAL A 59 1.41 9.66 -2.96
CA VAL A 59 0.30 10.17 -3.79
C VAL A 59 0.77 10.42 -5.23
N ARG A 60 1.94 11.06 -5.40
CA ARG A 60 2.49 11.32 -6.74
C ARG A 60 2.77 10.04 -7.52
N ILE A 61 3.31 9.01 -6.88
CA ILE A 61 3.55 7.71 -7.51
C ILE A 61 2.22 7.06 -7.87
N ALA A 62 1.28 6.94 -6.93
CA ALA A 62 -0.02 6.31 -7.16
C ALA A 62 -0.81 6.98 -8.28
N PHE A 63 -0.82 8.32 -8.30
CA PHE A 63 -1.49 9.10 -9.34
C PHE A 63 -0.95 8.81 -10.74
N GLN A 64 0.35 8.51 -10.87
CA GLN A 64 0.96 8.19 -12.16
C GLN A 64 0.42 6.88 -12.77
N TYR A 65 -0.04 5.95 -11.92
CA TYR A 65 -0.70 4.71 -12.35
C TYR A 65 -2.21 4.91 -12.54
N LEU A 66 -2.88 5.60 -11.61
CA LEU A 66 -4.34 5.61 -11.52
C LEU A 66 -4.98 6.74 -12.32
N ARG A 67 -4.28 7.88 -12.49
CA ARG A 67 -4.78 9.09 -13.15
C ARG A 67 -6.10 9.63 -12.57
N ASP A 68 -6.39 9.26 -11.34
CA ASP A 68 -7.54 9.67 -10.55
C ASP A 68 -7.05 9.98 -9.14
N ALA A 69 -7.46 11.12 -8.59
CA ALA A 69 -6.98 11.59 -7.30
C ALA A 69 -7.57 10.79 -6.13
N ALA A 70 -8.85 10.42 -6.21
CA ALA A 70 -9.52 9.66 -5.16
C ALA A 70 -8.95 8.24 -5.08
N ASP A 71 -8.81 7.57 -6.23
CA ASP A 71 -8.21 6.23 -6.28
C ASP A 71 -6.75 6.27 -5.78
N ALA A 72 -6.01 7.33 -6.10
CA ALA A 72 -4.61 7.48 -5.67
C ALA A 72 -4.51 7.63 -4.15
N ASP A 73 -5.32 8.50 -3.55
CA ASP A 73 -5.35 8.68 -2.09
C ASP A 73 -5.75 7.39 -1.37
N GLU A 74 -6.71 6.65 -1.92
CA GLU A 74 -7.16 5.40 -1.35
C GLU A 74 -6.07 4.30 -1.48
N ALA A 75 -5.29 4.28 -2.58
CA ALA A 75 -4.14 3.38 -2.74
C ALA A 75 -3.00 3.67 -1.77
N VAL A 76 -2.77 4.95 -1.48
CA VAL A 76 -1.82 5.38 -0.47
C VAL A 76 -2.26 4.95 0.92
N GLN A 77 -3.54 5.13 1.25
CA GLN A 77 -4.11 4.70 2.53
C GLN A 77 -3.97 3.18 2.73
N ASP A 78 -4.36 2.38 1.74
CA ASP A 78 -4.22 0.92 1.80
C ASP A 78 -2.77 0.49 1.99
N ALA A 79 -1.84 1.16 1.30
CA ALA A 79 -0.42 0.87 1.45
C ALA A 79 0.06 1.15 2.87
N PHE A 80 -0.31 2.28 3.47
CA PHE A 80 0.04 2.59 4.86
C PHE A 80 -0.63 1.64 5.85
N ILE A 81 -1.88 1.23 5.64
CA ILE A 81 -2.55 0.23 6.49
C ILE A 81 -1.78 -1.10 6.44
N LYS A 82 -1.40 -1.56 5.24
CA LYS A 82 -0.58 -2.78 5.08
C LYS A 82 0.76 -2.65 5.79
N VAL A 83 1.42 -1.50 5.69
CA VAL A 83 2.66 -1.25 6.46
C VAL A 83 2.37 -1.33 7.96
N PHE A 84 1.35 -0.63 8.45
CA PHE A 84 1.02 -0.59 9.88
C PHE A 84 0.80 -1.99 10.45
N LEU A 85 0.07 -2.85 9.72
CA LEU A 85 -0.23 -4.22 10.14
C LEU A 85 0.98 -5.17 10.05
N HIS A 86 1.96 -4.87 9.19
CA HIS A 86 3.04 -5.81 8.86
C HIS A 86 4.45 -5.22 9.02
N ILE A 87 4.60 -4.11 9.75
CA ILE A 87 5.89 -3.43 9.91
C ILE A 87 6.96 -4.33 10.55
N GLU A 88 6.57 -5.26 11.42
CA GLU A 88 7.48 -6.22 12.07
C GLU A 88 8.17 -7.15 11.07
N GLN A 89 7.52 -7.41 9.92
CA GLN A 89 8.04 -8.26 8.85
C GLN A 89 9.11 -7.56 8.01
N TYR A 90 9.31 -6.26 8.17
CA TYR A 90 10.39 -5.54 7.53
C TYR A 90 11.74 -5.96 8.14
N ARG A 91 12.66 -6.38 7.26
CA ARG A 91 13.95 -7.01 7.63
C ARG A 91 15.18 -6.13 7.39
N ASN A 92 15.01 -4.87 7.02
CA ASN A 92 16.11 -3.94 6.69
C ASN A 92 17.06 -4.43 5.58
N GLU A 93 16.66 -5.41 4.75
CA GLU A 93 17.50 -5.96 3.67
C GLU A 93 17.58 -5.00 2.44
N LEU A 94 16.63 -4.08 2.35
CA LEU A 94 16.56 -3.01 1.35
C LEU A 94 15.98 -1.74 2.00
N PRO A 95 16.25 -0.54 1.45
CA PRO A 95 15.69 0.70 1.99
C PRO A 95 14.17 0.65 2.06
N PHE A 96 13.59 1.09 3.17
CA PHE A 96 12.16 1.06 3.41
C PHE A 96 11.35 1.71 2.29
N ASP A 97 11.85 2.80 1.73
CA ASP A 97 11.32 3.49 0.55
C ASP A 97 10.98 2.55 -0.61
N VAL A 98 11.90 1.62 -0.91
CA VAL A 98 11.76 0.68 -2.02
C VAL A 98 10.72 -0.39 -1.67
N TRP A 99 10.74 -0.88 -0.43
CA TRP A 99 9.75 -1.85 0.05
C TRP A 99 8.34 -1.27 0.02
N PHE A 100 8.16 -0.07 0.58
CA PHE A 100 6.91 0.67 0.58
C PHE A 100 6.40 0.95 -0.85
N THR A 101 7.29 1.38 -1.75
CA THR A 101 6.91 1.66 -3.14
C THR A 101 6.33 0.42 -3.83
N ARG A 102 6.82 -0.79 -3.53
CA ARG A 102 6.25 -2.03 -4.08
C ARG A 102 4.84 -2.31 -3.54
N ILE A 103 4.63 -2.11 -2.23
CA ILE A 103 3.30 -2.24 -1.61
C ILE A 103 2.31 -1.27 -2.27
N LEU A 104 2.74 -0.02 -2.44
CA LEU A 104 1.95 1.05 -3.05
C LEU A 104 1.60 0.75 -4.51
N VAL A 105 2.57 0.34 -5.32
CA VAL A 105 2.34 0.00 -6.73
C VAL A 105 1.39 -1.19 -6.84
N ASN A 106 1.53 -2.21 -6.00
CA ASN A 106 0.58 -3.33 -5.97
C ASN A 106 -0.84 -2.87 -5.63
N ALA A 107 -1.01 -1.99 -4.62
CA ALA A 107 -2.31 -1.42 -4.29
C ALA A 107 -2.93 -0.64 -5.46
N ALA A 108 -2.13 0.16 -6.17
CA ALA A 108 -2.60 0.88 -7.36
C ALA A 108 -3.00 -0.06 -8.50
N LEU A 109 -2.22 -1.12 -8.76
CA LEU A 109 -2.54 -2.12 -9.78
C LEU A 109 -3.82 -2.89 -9.43
N ASP A 110 -4.05 -3.22 -8.16
CA ASP A 110 -5.26 -3.89 -7.72
C ASP A 110 -6.51 -3.02 -7.90
N ARG A 111 -6.39 -1.70 -7.68
CA ARG A 111 -7.46 -0.73 -8.01
C ARG A 111 -7.74 -0.67 -9.51
N LEU A 112 -6.72 -0.59 -10.36
CA LEU A 112 -6.92 -0.62 -11.81
C LEU A 112 -7.68 -1.89 -12.25
N LYS A 113 -7.32 -3.05 -11.70
CA LYS A 113 -8.02 -4.31 -11.97
C LYS A 113 -9.48 -4.25 -11.48
N ALA A 114 -9.74 -3.70 -10.30
CA ALA A 114 -11.09 -3.56 -9.76
C ALA A 114 -11.97 -2.65 -10.63
N ARG A 115 -11.46 -1.48 -11.02
CA ARG A 115 -12.12 -0.55 -11.94
C ARG A 115 -12.45 -1.21 -13.27
N ALA A 116 -11.51 -1.94 -13.87
CA ALA A 116 -11.75 -2.66 -15.12
C ALA A 116 -12.83 -3.76 -14.98
N ARG A 117 -12.92 -4.43 -13.82
CA ARG A 117 -14.01 -5.38 -13.54
C ARG A 117 -15.37 -4.67 -13.44
N GLN A 118 -15.42 -3.54 -12.72
CA GLN A 118 -16.64 -2.76 -12.56
C GLN A 118 -17.17 -2.21 -13.88
N GLN A 119 -16.27 -1.68 -14.73
CA GLN A 119 -16.65 -1.19 -16.07
C GLN A 119 -17.24 -2.31 -16.94
N ARG A 120 -16.63 -3.50 -16.95
CA ARG A 120 -17.18 -4.65 -17.68
C ARG A 120 -18.57 -5.05 -17.19
N TRP A 121 -18.81 -5.02 -15.88
CA TRP A 121 -20.11 -5.36 -15.32
C TRP A 121 -21.19 -4.35 -15.73
N ILE A 122 -20.85 -3.05 -15.69
CA ILE A 122 -21.76 -1.98 -16.12
C ILE A 122 -22.12 -2.14 -17.61
N SER A 123 -21.13 -2.36 -18.47
CA SER A 123 -21.36 -2.57 -19.91
C SER A 123 -22.29 -3.77 -20.18
N HIS A 124 -22.12 -4.87 -19.46
CA HIS A 124 -23.02 -6.03 -19.63
C HIS A 124 -24.43 -5.79 -19.07
N SER A 125 -24.59 -5.00 -18.01
CA SER A 125 -25.92 -4.65 -17.48
C SER A 125 -26.71 -3.71 -18.39
N THR A 126 -26.04 -2.79 -19.09
CA THR A 126 -26.72 -1.88 -20.03
C THR A 126 -27.24 -2.61 -21.28
N ASP A 127 -26.54 -3.63 -21.75
CA ASP A 127 -26.97 -4.43 -22.91
C ASP A 127 -28.23 -5.29 -22.60
N GLU A 128 -28.40 -5.72 -21.35
CA GLU A 128 -29.55 -6.53 -20.91
C GLU A 128 -30.85 -5.74 -20.67
N ASP A 129 -30.75 -4.44 -20.36
CA ASP A 129 -31.90 -3.55 -20.12
C ASP A 129 -32.44 -2.91 -21.41
N GLU A 130 -31.59 -2.67 -22.42
CA GLU A 130 -32.02 -2.17 -23.74
C GLU A 130 -32.75 -3.27 -24.54
N GLY A 131 -32.36 -4.53 -24.38
CA GLY A 131 -33.01 -5.67 -25.04
C GLY A 131 -34.41 -6.01 -24.53
N ARG A 132 -34.80 -5.55 -23.32
CA ARG A 132 -36.12 -5.82 -22.72
C ARG A 132 -37.19 -4.76 -23.01
N GLN A 133 -36.80 -3.59 -23.55
CA GLN A 133 -37.73 -2.50 -23.85
C GLN A 133 -38.26 -2.52 -25.29
N MET A 134 -37.81 -3.46 -26.14
CA MET A 134 -38.20 -3.56 -27.55
C MET A 134 -39.20 -4.68 -27.86
N GLU A 135 -39.77 -5.33 -26.84
CA GLU A 135 -40.75 -6.43 -26.97
C GLU A 135 -42.09 -6.05 -26.33
#